data_AF-A0A3M1HZV1-F1
#
_entry.id   AF-A0A3M1HZV1-F1
#
_cell.length_a   1.000
_cell.length_b   1.000
_cell.length_c   1.000
_cell.angle_alpha   90.00
_cell.angle_beta   90.00
_cell.angle_gamma   90.00
#
_symmetry.space_group_name_H-M   'P 1'
#
loop_
_entity.id
_entity.type
_entity.pdbx_description
1 polymer ?
#
loop_
_entity_poly.entity_id
_entity_poly.type
_entity_poly.pdbx_seq_one_letter_code
_entity_poly.pdbx_strand_id
1 'polypeptide(L)'
;MKDLKAISSILSEMAKLAQVVEENPFIARSYEGAAQTLEELAAKGETFDSISDFSELPRIGKTIAQKIEEIGEKGTCRAYEKLKEKAPKDIHLFFQIPGLGPKKIRILHEKLGINTLEDLEQSLEMGEIRSLPGFGEKSCQKIRQAIPFVLENKNKVLLFEGWQIGLEILSKLESSPFVKRASFTGPLRRGSAVLSTLDFLVATRAPQKLLLWCKKNLFLSHLHWNKEESFFEDQKSLPLPCRIHLSKEKEFGLYLLLKTGSEEHLQKLRDLASLKGFSFQKDGWKKGRKSLCLEEEEYYSLLDLPFIPPELREDGQEIEFMQSSQRDQLVSREDLQAFFHNHTSWSDGKDSLETMVQAAWEKGAHQISINDHSKAAFYANGLDEKRLMEQIQEIKKIQSSFPQIQILTGSEVDILKDGTLDFGPEVLEKLDMVVASVHSHFQLSAQEMTERILKALSSPHVRILGHPTGRLLLHRPGYSVDLDRILQECLEKGIAIELNCNPMRMEIDWQYLRKYPSLQVAVNADAHHTSHLDYLDLGILQARKGLVTRERLLNHKNAVLLKNQNKK
;
A
#
# COMPACT_ATOMS: atom_id res chain seq x y z
N MET A 1 1.39 -26.87 -4.44
CA MET A 1 1.14 -25.41 -4.55
C MET A 1 0.80 -25.09 -6.01
N LYS A 2 -0.33 -25.59 -6.50
CA LYS A 2 -0.75 -25.46 -7.91
C LYS A 2 -1.52 -24.16 -8.18
N ASP A 3 -0.92 -23.05 -7.77
CA ASP A 3 -1.48 -21.70 -7.95
C ASP A 3 -0.48 -20.86 -8.75
N LEU A 4 -0.91 -20.35 -9.90
CA LEU A 4 -0.07 -19.55 -10.80
C LEU A 4 0.47 -18.29 -10.13
N LYS A 5 -0.29 -17.65 -9.24
CA LYS A 5 0.17 -16.44 -8.52
C LYS A 5 1.27 -16.78 -7.52
N ALA A 6 1.11 -17.89 -6.79
CA ALA A 6 2.11 -18.36 -5.85
C ALA A 6 3.42 -18.74 -6.56
N ILE A 7 3.31 -19.43 -7.70
CA ILE A 7 4.49 -19.80 -8.51
C ILE A 7 5.17 -18.57 -9.11
N SER A 8 4.38 -17.63 -9.64
CA SER A 8 4.90 -16.34 -10.14
C SER A 8 5.71 -15.61 -9.07
N SER A 9 5.20 -15.55 -7.84
CA SER A 9 5.88 -14.91 -6.71
C SER A 9 7.24 -15.57 -6.41
N ILE A 10 7.31 -16.90 -6.42
CA ILE A 10 8.57 -17.64 -6.24
C ILE A 10 9.55 -17.34 -7.38
N LEU A 11 9.08 -17.30 -8.63
CA LEU A 11 9.93 -16.93 -9.78
C LEU A 11 10.44 -15.48 -9.69
N SER A 12 9.62 -14.53 -9.25
CA SER A 12 10.04 -13.16 -8.99
C SER A 12 11.12 -13.09 -7.90
N GLU A 13 11.00 -13.89 -6.84
CA GLU A 13 12.05 -13.99 -5.82
C GLU A 13 13.32 -14.64 -6.37
N MET A 14 13.21 -15.73 -7.13
CA MET A 14 14.33 -16.35 -7.82
C MET A 14 15.06 -15.36 -8.73
N ALA A 15 14.33 -14.49 -9.44
CA ALA A 15 14.92 -13.44 -10.24
C ALA A 15 15.76 -12.48 -9.39
N LYS A 16 15.22 -11.99 -8.26
CA LYS A 16 15.93 -11.10 -7.32
C LYS A 16 17.20 -11.75 -6.75
N LEU A 17 17.11 -13.00 -6.30
CA LEU A 17 18.26 -13.75 -5.78
C LEU A 17 19.32 -13.93 -6.86
N ALA A 18 18.91 -14.37 -8.06
CA ALA A 18 19.81 -14.59 -9.19
C ALA A 18 20.54 -13.31 -9.62
N GLN A 19 19.93 -12.13 -9.52
CA GLN A 19 20.63 -10.86 -9.81
C GLN A 19 21.84 -10.61 -8.91
N VAL A 20 21.88 -11.22 -7.71
CA VAL A 20 22.98 -11.09 -6.76
C VAL A 20 23.97 -12.25 -6.89
N VAL A 21 23.49 -13.49 -6.98
CA VAL A 21 24.36 -14.67 -6.84
C VAL A 21 24.74 -15.35 -8.16
N GLU A 22 24.09 -15.01 -9.27
CA GLU A 22 24.42 -15.56 -10.58
C GLU A 22 25.28 -14.57 -11.38
N GLU A 23 26.30 -15.09 -12.07
CA GLU A 23 27.15 -14.27 -12.92
C GLU A 23 26.45 -13.87 -14.23
N ASN A 24 25.55 -14.74 -14.73
CA ASN A 24 24.85 -14.54 -15.99
C ASN A 24 23.52 -13.76 -15.79
N PRO A 25 23.43 -12.50 -16.25
CA PRO A 25 22.22 -11.68 -16.08
C PRO A 25 20.99 -12.24 -16.80
N PHE A 26 21.17 -13.12 -17.79
CA PHE A 26 20.08 -13.74 -18.53
C PHE A 26 19.21 -14.67 -17.66
N ILE A 27 19.81 -15.30 -16.64
CA ILE A 27 19.09 -16.20 -15.74
C ILE A 27 18.04 -15.43 -14.94
N ALA A 28 18.42 -14.29 -14.36
CA ALA A 28 17.49 -13.42 -13.64
C ALA A 28 16.34 -12.93 -14.53
N ARG A 29 16.66 -12.45 -15.75
CA ARG A 29 15.65 -11.97 -16.72
C ARG A 29 14.69 -13.07 -17.15
N SER A 30 15.18 -14.29 -17.28
CA SER A 30 14.37 -15.46 -17.61
C SER A 30 13.34 -15.76 -16.53
N TYR A 31 13.72 -15.73 -15.25
CA TYR A 31 12.77 -15.90 -14.15
C TYR A 31 11.76 -14.75 -14.07
N GLU A 32 12.22 -13.50 -14.24
CA GLU A 32 11.35 -12.33 -14.24
C GLU A 32 10.32 -12.37 -15.38
N GLY A 33 10.74 -12.71 -16.60
CA GLY A 33 9.85 -12.85 -17.74
C GLY A 33 8.83 -13.98 -17.56
N ALA A 34 9.23 -15.09 -16.95
CA ALA A 34 8.31 -16.19 -16.64
C ALA A 34 7.30 -15.81 -15.55
N ALA A 35 7.74 -15.10 -14.51
CA ALA A 35 6.85 -14.61 -13.46
C ALA A 35 5.76 -13.68 -14.02
N GLN A 36 6.15 -12.74 -14.88
CA GLN A 36 5.22 -11.83 -15.58
C GLN A 36 4.19 -12.60 -16.41
N THR A 37 4.63 -13.57 -17.22
CA THR A 37 3.72 -14.40 -18.01
C THR A 37 2.71 -15.15 -17.13
N LEU A 38 3.15 -15.73 -16.00
CA LEU A 38 2.23 -16.44 -15.09
C LEU A 38 1.25 -15.49 -14.37
N GLU A 39 1.70 -14.29 -14.01
CA GLU A 39 0.86 -13.26 -13.38
C GLU A 39 -0.25 -12.79 -14.34
N GLU A 40 0.11 -12.52 -15.60
CA GLU A 40 -0.83 -12.16 -16.67
C GLU A 40 -1.88 -13.25 -16.91
N LEU A 41 -1.47 -14.53 -16.91
CA LEU A 41 -2.39 -15.66 -17.07
C LEU A 41 -3.32 -15.82 -15.86
N ALA A 42 -2.80 -15.71 -14.64
CA ALA A 42 -3.60 -15.76 -13.44
C ALA A 42 -4.64 -14.63 -13.39
N ALA A 43 -4.29 -13.44 -13.88
CA ALA A 43 -5.22 -12.32 -14.00
C ALA A 43 -6.36 -12.60 -15.00
N LYS A 44 -6.13 -13.45 -16.01
CA LYS A 44 -7.14 -13.91 -16.98
C LYS A 44 -7.99 -15.08 -16.48
N GLY A 45 -7.75 -15.56 -15.25
CA GLY A 45 -8.50 -16.68 -14.66
C GLY A 45 -8.00 -18.07 -15.09
N GLU A 46 -6.86 -18.15 -15.77
CA GLU A 46 -6.22 -19.44 -16.06
C GLU A 46 -5.73 -20.10 -14.77
N THR A 47 -5.71 -21.44 -14.78
CA THR A 47 -5.31 -22.25 -13.64
C THR A 47 -4.07 -23.05 -13.97
N PHE A 48 -3.35 -23.54 -12.96
CA PHE A 48 -2.20 -24.39 -13.19
C PHE A 48 -2.55 -25.64 -14.01
N ASP A 49 -3.71 -26.25 -13.72
CA ASP A 49 -4.14 -27.49 -14.39
C ASP A 49 -4.79 -27.24 -15.77
N SER A 50 -5.11 -25.99 -16.15
CA SER A 50 -5.58 -25.68 -17.52
C SER A 50 -4.45 -25.57 -18.54
N ILE A 51 -3.20 -25.46 -18.08
CA ILE A 51 -2.01 -25.34 -18.92
C ILE A 51 -1.42 -26.74 -19.14
N SER A 52 -1.45 -27.21 -20.40
CA SER A 52 -0.94 -28.54 -20.76
C SER A 52 0.59 -28.61 -20.86
N ASP A 53 1.24 -27.54 -21.32
CA ASP A 53 2.70 -27.44 -21.42
C ASP A 53 3.14 -25.99 -21.18
N PHE A 54 3.82 -25.76 -20.06
CA PHE A 54 4.34 -24.43 -19.73
C PHE A 54 5.44 -23.95 -20.69
N SER A 55 6.09 -24.85 -21.42
CA SER A 55 7.20 -24.50 -22.33
C SER A 55 6.76 -23.90 -23.67
N GLU A 56 5.45 -23.94 -23.97
CA GLU A 56 4.87 -23.26 -25.14
C GLU A 56 4.50 -21.80 -24.85
N LEU A 57 4.54 -21.39 -23.57
CA LEU A 57 4.16 -20.04 -23.16
C LEU A 57 5.25 -19.00 -23.48
N PRO A 58 4.86 -17.76 -23.82
CA PRO A 58 5.81 -16.68 -24.05
C PRO A 58 6.78 -16.51 -22.87
N ARG A 59 8.08 -16.36 -23.18
CA ARG A 59 9.15 -16.15 -22.18
C ARG A 59 9.43 -17.36 -21.25
N ILE A 60 8.81 -18.52 -21.48
CA ILE A 60 9.02 -19.73 -20.66
C ILE A 60 9.62 -20.85 -21.53
N GLY A 61 10.92 -21.11 -21.37
CA GLY A 61 11.58 -22.26 -22.01
C GLY A 61 11.46 -23.55 -21.20
N LYS A 62 11.82 -24.70 -21.81
CA LYS A 62 11.74 -26.04 -21.19
C LYS A 62 12.32 -26.12 -19.77
N THR A 63 13.48 -25.50 -19.53
CA THR A 63 14.13 -25.54 -18.22
C THR A 63 13.38 -24.72 -17.17
N ILE A 64 12.62 -23.70 -17.55
CA ILE A 64 11.78 -22.93 -16.63
C ILE A 64 10.46 -23.65 -16.41
N ALA A 65 9.86 -24.21 -17.47
CA ALA A 65 8.67 -25.05 -17.38
C ALA A 65 8.83 -26.18 -16.35
N GLN A 66 9.95 -26.92 -16.40
CA GLN A 66 10.26 -27.96 -15.40
C GLN A 66 10.34 -27.43 -13.96
N LYS A 67 10.82 -26.19 -13.77
CA LYS A 67 10.85 -25.57 -12.43
C LYS A 67 9.46 -25.13 -11.99
N ILE A 68 8.65 -24.59 -12.89
CA ILE A 68 7.25 -24.24 -12.64
C ILE A 68 6.48 -25.48 -12.18
N GLU A 69 6.64 -26.60 -12.88
CA GLU A 69 6.06 -27.88 -12.50
C GLU A 69 6.53 -28.35 -11.13
N GLU A 70 7.85 -28.32 -10.88
CA GLU A 70 8.42 -28.72 -9.59
C GLU A 70 7.87 -27.84 -8.43
N ILE A 71 7.79 -26.51 -8.63
CA ILE A 71 7.20 -25.59 -7.65
C ILE A 71 5.71 -25.90 -7.47
N GLY A 72 4.98 -26.14 -8.56
CA GLY A 72 3.56 -26.49 -8.53
C GLY A 72 3.28 -27.73 -7.67
N GLU A 73 4.11 -28.76 -7.82
CA GLU A 73 3.98 -30.02 -7.09
C GLU A 73 4.47 -29.92 -5.64
N LYS A 74 5.69 -29.41 -5.44
CA LYS A 74 6.41 -29.50 -4.15
C LYS A 74 6.34 -28.22 -3.33
N GLY A 75 5.87 -27.11 -3.90
CA GLY A 75 5.91 -25.78 -3.30
C GLY A 75 7.28 -25.09 -3.35
N THR A 76 8.28 -25.73 -3.97
CA THR A 76 9.64 -25.22 -4.16
C THR A 76 10.32 -25.95 -5.32
N CYS A 77 11.47 -25.48 -5.78
CA CYS A 77 12.34 -26.21 -6.71
C CYS A 77 13.79 -26.21 -6.25
N ARG A 78 14.58 -27.18 -6.71
CA ARG A 78 16.00 -27.30 -6.31
C ARG A 78 16.82 -26.07 -6.65
N ALA A 79 16.49 -25.39 -7.76
CA ALA A 79 17.20 -24.18 -8.17
C ALA A 79 16.95 -23.02 -7.19
N TYR A 80 15.74 -22.89 -6.67
CA TYR A 80 15.36 -21.84 -5.73
C TYR A 80 16.07 -22.02 -4.37
N GLU A 81 16.08 -23.24 -3.83
CA GLU A 81 16.81 -23.53 -2.59
C GLU A 81 18.31 -23.23 -2.71
N LYS A 82 18.93 -23.59 -3.84
CA LYS A 82 20.34 -23.25 -4.10
C LYS A 82 20.61 -21.74 -4.19
N LEU A 83 19.67 -20.98 -4.76
CA LEU A 83 19.78 -19.52 -4.81
C LEU A 83 19.71 -18.93 -3.40
N LYS A 84 18.80 -19.43 -2.54
CA LYS A 84 18.70 -19.02 -1.14
C LYS A 84 19.96 -19.34 -0.34
N GLU A 85 20.52 -20.53 -0.51
CA GLU A 85 21.76 -20.95 0.18
C GLU A 85 22.96 -20.05 -0.17
N LYS A 86 23.04 -19.58 -1.41
CA LYS A 86 24.14 -18.72 -1.88
C LYS A 86 23.94 -17.24 -1.57
N ALA A 87 22.71 -16.82 -1.33
CA ALA A 87 22.39 -15.41 -1.13
C ALA A 87 22.74 -14.96 0.29
N PRO A 88 23.06 -13.66 0.47
CA PRO A 88 23.15 -13.09 1.81
C PRO A 88 21.87 -13.36 2.61
N LYS A 89 22.01 -13.65 3.91
CA LYS A 89 20.87 -13.91 4.81
C LYS A 89 19.87 -12.75 4.79
N ASP A 90 20.37 -11.53 4.84
CA ASP A 90 19.55 -10.31 4.87
C ASP A 90 19.40 -9.65 3.49
N ILE A 91 19.51 -10.42 2.40
CA ILE A 91 19.40 -9.91 1.03
C ILE A 91 18.15 -9.04 0.81
N HIS A 92 17.02 -9.45 1.41
CA HIS A 92 15.76 -8.71 1.34
C HIS A 92 15.85 -7.35 2.02
N LEU A 93 16.56 -7.23 3.15
CA LEU A 93 16.81 -5.96 3.83
C LEU A 93 17.81 -5.10 3.08
N PHE A 94 18.83 -5.70 2.46
CA PHE A 94 19.79 -4.94 1.64
C PHE A 94 19.12 -4.26 0.45
N PHE A 95 18.14 -4.90 -0.19
CA PHE A 95 17.35 -4.29 -1.25
C PHE A 95 16.48 -3.12 -0.77
N GLN A 96 16.20 -3.02 0.52
CA GLN A 96 15.47 -1.89 1.09
C GLN A 96 16.37 -0.66 1.29
N ILE A 97 17.71 -0.82 1.29
CA ILE A 97 18.64 0.29 1.45
C ILE A 97 18.78 1.08 0.14
N PRO A 98 18.41 2.38 0.12
CA PRO A 98 18.54 3.20 -1.08
C PRO A 98 19.99 3.25 -1.59
N GLY A 99 20.15 2.90 -2.86
CA GLY A 99 21.47 2.89 -3.52
C GLY A 99 22.27 1.60 -3.36
N LEU A 100 21.72 0.55 -2.73
CA LEU A 100 22.20 -0.83 -2.79
C LEU A 100 21.39 -1.64 -3.82
N GLY A 101 21.82 -1.58 -5.07
CA GLY A 101 21.32 -2.48 -6.12
C GLY A 101 22.02 -3.85 -6.12
N PRO A 102 21.53 -4.82 -6.92
CA PRO A 102 22.04 -6.19 -6.92
C PRO A 102 23.57 -6.29 -7.12
N LYS A 103 24.12 -5.48 -8.02
CA LYS A 103 25.57 -5.43 -8.28
C LYS A 103 26.38 -5.04 -7.04
N LYS A 104 25.90 -4.06 -6.27
CA LYS A 104 26.57 -3.59 -5.06
C LYS A 104 26.45 -4.62 -3.94
N ILE A 105 25.27 -5.22 -3.78
CA ILE A 105 25.05 -6.30 -2.81
C ILE A 105 25.99 -7.47 -3.11
N ARG A 106 26.11 -7.87 -4.39
CA ARG A 106 27.04 -8.92 -4.80
C ARG A 106 28.49 -8.58 -4.43
N ILE A 107 28.95 -7.36 -4.72
CA ILE A 107 30.32 -6.94 -4.35
C ILE A 107 30.54 -7.02 -2.84
N LEU A 108 29.59 -6.56 -2.01
CA LEU A 108 29.69 -6.63 -0.56
C LEU A 108 29.79 -8.09 -0.07
N HIS A 109 28.93 -8.95 -0.60
CA HIS A 109 28.90 -10.36 -0.26
C HIS A 109 30.18 -11.10 -0.70
N GLU A 110 30.60 -10.95 -1.96
CA GLU A 110 31.75 -11.65 -2.52
C GLU A 110 33.10 -11.14 -1.98
N LYS A 111 33.23 -9.84 -1.73
CA LYS A 111 34.52 -9.22 -1.36
C LYS A 111 34.73 -9.13 0.15
N LEU A 112 33.66 -8.91 0.92
CA LEU A 112 33.75 -8.69 2.37
C LEU A 112 32.99 -9.76 3.17
N GLY A 113 32.28 -10.69 2.53
CA GLY A 113 31.51 -11.71 3.24
C GLY A 113 30.31 -11.15 4.01
N ILE A 114 29.83 -9.96 3.64
CA ILE A 114 28.70 -9.31 4.30
C ILE A 114 27.42 -10.10 4.00
N ASN A 115 26.86 -10.72 5.04
CA ASN A 115 25.68 -11.58 4.95
C ASN A 115 24.45 -10.98 5.66
N THR A 116 24.68 -10.15 6.66
CA THR A 116 23.66 -9.54 7.52
C THR A 116 23.78 -8.01 7.55
N LEU A 117 22.72 -7.32 8.01
CA LEU A 117 22.78 -5.88 8.25
C LEU A 117 23.83 -5.52 9.31
N GLU A 118 24.00 -6.37 10.32
CA GLU A 118 25.02 -6.20 11.35
C GLU A 118 26.44 -6.25 10.75
N ASP A 119 26.71 -7.19 9.84
CA ASP A 119 27.99 -7.24 9.11
C ASP A 119 28.21 -5.94 8.29
N LEU A 120 27.15 -5.46 7.64
CA LEU A 120 27.20 -4.25 6.83
C LEU A 120 27.51 -3.01 7.67
N GLU A 121 26.86 -2.88 8.84
CA GLU A 121 27.09 -1.78 9.78
C GLU A 121 28.54 -1.81 10.30
N GLN A 122 29.03 -2.97 10.71
CA GLN A 122 30.40 -3.15 11.18
C GLN A 122 31.44 -2.79 10.11
N SER A 123 31.29 -3.28 8.89
CA SER A 123 32.22 -2.94 7.79
C SER A 123 32.13 -1.47 7.35
N LEU A 124 30.98 -0.78 7.56
CA LEU A 124 30.88 0.67 7.39
C LEU A 124 31.64 1.44 8.45
N GLU A 125 31.64 0.98 9.71
CA GLU A 125 32.37 1.60 10.81
C GLU A 125 33.89 1.43 10.65
N MET A 126 34.32 0.24 10.25
CA MET A 126 35.73 -0.07 9.97
C MET A 126 36.26 0.60 8.70
N GLY A 127 35.38 1.15 7.85
CA GLY A 127 35.75 1.86 6.63
C GLY A 127 36.15 0.94 5.46
N GLU A 128 35.98 -0.38 5.60
CA GLU A 128 36.39 -1.39 4.61
C GLU A 128 35.64 -1.22 3.28
N ILE A 129 34.36 -0.87 3.36
CA ILE A 129 33.47 -0.73 2.20
C ILE A 129 33.92 0.40 1.28
N ARG A 130 34.56 1.44 1.81
CA ARG A 130 34.98 2.63 1.01
C ARG A 130 35.97 2.28 -0.09
N SER A 131 36.72 1.19 0.07
CA SER A 131 37.69 0.71 -0.91
C SER A 131 37.05 0.01 -2.12
N LEU A 132 35.77 -0.34 -2.04
CA LEU A 132 35.07 -1.14 -3.05
C LEU A 132 34.56 -0.28 -4.23
N PRO A 133 34.55 -0.83 -5.46
CA PRO A 133 33.99 -0.16 -6.63
C PRO A 133 32.52 0.25 -6.42
N GLY A 134 32.22 1.55 -6.57
CA GLY A 134 30.87 2.09 -6.42
C GLY A 134 30.49 2.51 -4.99
N PHE A 135 31.42 2.41 -4.03
CA PHE A 135 31.21 2.75 -2.62
C PHE A 135 32.04 3.95 -2.15
N GLY A 136 31.95 5.07 -2.87
CA GLY A 136 32.58 6.32 -2.42
C GLY A 136 31.96 6.87 -1.12
N GLU A 137 32.58 7.88 -0.52
CA GLU A 137 32.18 8.49 0.77
C GLU A 137 30.68 8.81 0.85
N LYS A 138 30.14 9.49 -0.17
CA LYS A 138 28.69 9.82 -0.23
C LYS A 138 27.79 8.57 -0.27
N SER A 139 28.25 7.49 -0.90
CA SER A 139 27.49 6.23 -0.94
C SER A 139 27.49 5.57 0.43
N CYS A 140 28.65 5.48 1.09
CA CYS A 140 28.75 4.90 2.44
C CYS A 140 27.93 5.70 3.45
N GLN A 141 27.95 7.02 3.39
CA GLN A 141 27.12 7.87 4.25
C GLN A 141 25.63 7.63 4.03
N LYS A 142 25.16 7.54 2.78
CA LYS A 142 23.75 7.22 2.47
C LYS A 142 23.33 5.85 2.99
N ILE A 143 24.17 4.83 2.82
CA ILE A 143 23.91 3.47 3.33
C ILE A 143 23.81 3.53 4.87
N ARG A 144 24.78 4.15 5.53
CA ARG A 144 24.81 4.29 7.00
C ARG A 144 23.56 5.00 7.54
N GLN A 145 23.11 6.06 6.87
CA GLN A 145 21.91 6.80 7.26
C GLN A 145 20.61 5.99 7.07
N ALA A 146 20.60 5.01 6.16
CA ALA A 146 19.42 4.20 5.86
C ALA A 146 19.27 2.97 6.77
N ILE A 147 20.37 2.41 7.30
CA ILE A 147 20.35 1.19 8.14
C ILE A 147 19.36 1.30 9.31
N PRO A 148 19.35 2.38 10.13
CA PRO A 148 18.41 2.47 11.24
C PRO A 148 16.94 2.38 10.82
N PHE A 149 16.60 3.00 9.68
CA PHE A 149 15.24 2.96 9.14
C PHE A 149 14.87 1.54 8.67
N VAL A 150 15.79 0.82 8.02
CA VAL A 150 15.55 -0.57 7.61
C VAL A 150 15.38 -1.47 8.84
N LEU A 151 16.22 -1.31 9.87
CA LEU A 151 16.12 -2.08 11.11
C LEU A 151 14.81 -1.85 11.84
N GLU A 152 14.31 -0.60 11.87
CA GLU A 152 13.01 -0.27 12.47
C GLU A 152 11.84 -0.92 11.71
N ASN A 153 12.00 -1.17 10.42
CA ASN A 153 10.95 -1.64 9.52
C ASN A 153 11.07 -3.12 9.11
N LYS A 154 12.13 -3.83 9.52
CA LYS A 154 12.41 -5.23 9.11
C LYS A 154 11.31 -6.24 9.43
N ASN A 155 10.49 -5.98 10.45
CA ASN A 155 9.40 -6.84 10.90
C ASN A 155 8.02 -6.19 10.62
N LYS A 156 7.92 -5.46 9.52
CA LYS A 156 6.67 -4.81 9.09
C LYS A 156 6.38 -5.15 7.65
N VAL A 157 5.10 -5.21 7.30
CA VAL A 157 4.63 -5.36 5.91
C VAL A 157 3.58 -4.31 5.61
N LEU A 158 3.35 -4.07 4.32
CA LEU A 158 2.30 -3.15 3.86
C LEU A 158 0.93 -3.82 3.99
N LEU A 159 -0.12 -3.00 4.12
CA LEU A 159 -1.50 -3.47 4.25
C LEU A 159 -1.89 -4.48 3.15
N PHE A 160 -1.53 -4.21 1.90
CA PHE A 160 -1.88 -5.07 0.77
C PHE A 160 -1.32 -6.49 0.94
N GLU A 161 -0.04 -6.61 1.31
CA GLU A 161 0.61 -7.89 1.56
C GLU A 161 0.01 -8.60 2.79
N GLY A 162 -0.13 -7.87 3.91
CA GLY A 162 -0.70 -8.42 5.12
C GLY A 162 -2.16 -8.86 4.96
N TRP A 163 -2.94 -8.20 4.10
CA TRP A 163 -4.31 -8.58 3.77
C TRP A 163 -4.38 -9.90 3.02
N GLN A 164 -3.52 -10.10 2.02
CA GLN A 164 -3.46 -11.36 1.26
C GLN A 164 -3.07 -12.54 2.15
N ILE A 165 -2.00 -12.39 2.94
CA ILE A 165 -1.56 -13.40 3.90
C ILE A 165 -2.66 -13.65 4.94
N GLY A 166 -3.29 -12.56 5.39
CA GLY A 166 -4.40 -12.60 6.34
C GLY A 166 -5.56 -13.47 5.84
N LEU A 167 -6.03 -13.23 4.60
CA LEU A 167 -7.12 -13.97 3.99
C LEU A 167 -6.83 -15.46 3.88
N GLU A 168 -5.60 -15.83 3.51
CA GLU A 168 -5.18 -17.24 3.44
C GLU A 168 -5.26 -17.90 4.83
N ILE A 169 -4.74 -17.24 5.87
CA ILE A 169 -4.77 -17.77 7.23
C ILE A 169 -6.21 -17.85 7.74
N LEU A 170 -7.03 -16.82 7.52
CA LEU A 170 -8.43 -16.79 7.93
C LEU A 170 -9.21 -17.95 7.30
N SER A 171 -9.09 -18.14 5.99
CA SER A 171 -9.76 -19.23 5.26
C SER A 171 -9.36 -20.60 5.81
N LYS A 172 -8.07 -20.82 6.10
CA LYS A 172 -7.61 -22.05 6.74
C LYS A 172 -8.19 -22.21 8.15
N LEU A 173 -8.20 -21.16 8.97
CA LEU A 173 -8.81 -21.20 10.30
C LEU A 173 -10.29 -21.58 10.23
N GLU A 174 -11.05 -20.98 9.32
CA GLU A 174 -12.48 -21.27 9.11
C GLU A 174 -12.72 -22.71 8.65
N SER A 175 -11.78 -23.32 7.92
CA SER A 175 -11.86 -24.73 7.51
C SER A 175 -11.63 -25.74 8.65
N SER A 176 -11.15 -25.29 9.81
CA SER A 176 -10.78 -26.17 10.92
C SER A 176 -12.03 -26.70 11.65
N PRO A 177 -12.11 -28.00 11.96
CA PRO A 177 -13.24 -28.57 12.71
C PRO A 177 -13.30 -28.09 14.18
N PHE A 178 -12.27 -27.37 14.64
CA PHE A 178 -12.19 -26.82 16.00
C PHE A 178 -12.58 -25.33 16.06
N VAL A 179 -12.83 -24.70 14.91
CA VAL A 179 -13.22 -23.30 14.81
C VAL A 179 -14.73 -23.22 14.58
N LYS A 180 -15.40 -22.36 15.34
CA LYS A 180 -16.83 -22.05 15.13
C LYS A 180 -17.02 -20.79 14.29
N ARG A 181 -16.20 -19.78 14.57
CA ARG A 181 -16.19 -18.47 13.95
C ARG A 181 -14.78 -17.92 14.04
N ALA A 182 -14.32 -17.28 12.98
CA ALA A 182 -13.05 -16.57 12.95
C ALA A 182 -13.24 -15.19 12.34
N SER A 183 -12.35 -14.25 12.66
CA SER A 183 -12.31 -12.95 12.00
C SER A 183 -10.91 -12.37 12.14
N PHE A 184 -10.57 -11.43 11.26
CA PHE A 184 -9.49 -10.49 11.51
C PHE A 184 -9.76 -9.72 12.80
N THR A 185 -8.71 -9.18 13.39
CA THR A 185 -8.82 -8.18 14.44
C THR A 185 -7.62 -7.23 14.38
N GLY A 186 -7.50 -6.32 15.33
CA GLY A 186 -6.35 -5.43 15.46
C GLY A 186 -6.12 -4.52 14.25
N PRO A 187 -4.87 -4.10 14.00
CA PRO A 187 -4.52 -3.12 12.96
C PRO A 187 -4.91 -3.54 11.54
N LEU A 188 -4.90 -4.84 11.23
CA LEU A 188 -5.32 -5.36 9.93
C LEU A 188 -6.80 -5.10 9.68
N ARG A 189 -7.66 -5.42 10.67
CA ARG A 189 -9.10 -5.15 10.57
C ARG A 189 -9.41 -3.66 10.47
N ARG A 190 -8.57 -2.79 11.05
CA ARG A 190 -8.69 -1.32 10.94
C ARG A 190 -8.01 -0.71 9.70
N GLY A 191 -7.51 -1.53 8.78
CA GLY A 191 -6.90 -1.03 7.55
C GLY A 191 -5.63 -0.21 7.77
N SER A 192 -4.79 -0.59 8.73
CA SER A 192 -3.54 0.13 8.99
C SER A 192 -2.57 -0.06 7.83
N ALA A 193 -2.06 1.04 7.25
CA ALA A 193 -1.20 1.03 6.07
C ALA A 193 0.07 0.18 6.23
N VAL A 194 0.58 0.11 7.46
CA VAL A 194 1.72 -0.69 7.86
C VAL A 194 1.32 -1.60 9.01
N LEU A 195 1.67 -2.87 8.91
CA LEU A 195 1.34 -3.91 9.88
C LEU A 195 2.61 -4.48 10.48
N SER A 196 2.61 -4.67 11.79
CA SER A 196 3.67 -5.38 12.53
C SER A 196 3.24 -6.76 13.02
N THR A 197 1.94 -7.05 12.94
CA THR A 197 1.31 -8.31 13.37
C THR A 197 0.10 -8.61 12.50
N LEU A 198 -0.24 -9.89 12.41
CA LEU A 198 -1.51 -10.35 11.86
C LEU A 198 -2.34 -10.93 13.00
N ASP A 199 -3.39 -10.21 13.42
CA ASP A 199 -4.21 -10.60 14.56
C ASP A 199 -5.54 -11.19 14.10
N PHE A 200 -5.94 -12.30 14.72
CA PHE A 200 -7.20 -13.00 14.48
C PHE A 200 -7.94 -13.23 15.78
N LEU A 201 -9.27 -13.28 15.72
CA LEU A 201 -10.11 -13.77 16.81
C LEU A 201 -10.78 -15.07 16.37
N VAL A 202 -10.73 -16.09 17.23
CA VAL A 202 -11.28 -17.41 16.96
C VAL A 202 -12.18 -17.87 18.11
N ALA A 203 -13.45 -18.16 17.81
CA ALA A 203 -14.34 -18.87 18.72
C ALA A 203 -14.06 -20.37 18.66
N THR A 204 -13.74 -20.97 19.81
CA THR A 204 -13.51 -22.42 19.91
C THR A 204 -13.99 -23.00 21.24
N ARG A 205 -14.35 -24.29 21.23
CA ARG A 205 -14.58 -25.09 22.44
C ARG A 205 -13.41 -26.04 22.76
N ALA A 206 -12.42 -26.13 21.87
CA ALA A 206 -11.33 -27.10 21.96
C ALA A 206 -9.97 -26.44 21.71
N PRO A 207 -9.54 -25.48 22.56
CA PRO A 207 -8.36 -24.64 22.33
C PRO A 207 -7.06 -25.46 22.16
N GLN A 208 -6.89 -26.54 22.92
CA GLN A 208 -5.73 -27.43 22.79
C GLN A 208 -5.70 -28.20 21.46
N LYS A 209 -6.85 -28.61 20.95
CA LYS A 209 -6.94 -29.30 19.64
C LYS A 209 -6.72 -28.32 18.50
N LEU A 210 -7.27 -27.11 18.63
CA LEU A 210 -7.02 -26.01 17.69
C LEU A 210 -5.53 -25.69 17.60
N LEU A 211 -4.81 -25.62 18.74
CA LEU A 211 -3.37 -25.43 18.73
C LEU A 211 -2.65 -26.48 17.88
N LEU A 212 -2.88 -27.76 18.18
CA LEU A 212 -2.22 -28.86 17.48
C LEU A 212 -2.52 -28.82 15.98
N TRP A 213 -3.76 -28.46 15.63
CA TRP A 213 -4.17 -28.24 14.26
C TRP A 213 -3.43 -27.06 13.61
N CYS A 214 -3.31 -25.92 14.29
CA CYS A 214 -2.59 -24.74 13.77
C CYS A 214 -1.10 -25.05 13.56
N LYS A 215 -0.46 -25.73 14.51
CA LYS A 215 0.95 -26.15 14.38
C LYS A 215 1.19 -27.03 13.16
N LYS A 216 0.21 -27.88 12.81
CA LYS A 216 0.29 -28.78 11.66
C LYS A 216 -0.04 -28.10 10.32
N ASN A 217 -1.06 -27.24 10.28
CA ASN A 217 -1.65 -26.75 9.03
C ASN A 217 -1.32 -25.28 8.72
N LEU A 218 -0.94 -24.50 9.72
CA LEU A 218 -0.53 -23.09 9.60
C LEU A 218 0.95 -22.88 9.91
N PHE A 219 1.67 -23.95 10.25
CA PHE A 219 3.09 -23.93 10.67
C PHE A 219 3.39 -23.04 11.90
N LEU A 220 2.36 -22.64 12.65
CA LEU A 220 2.53 -21.79 13.83
C LEU A 220 3.22 -22.59 14.95
N SER A 221 4.43 -22.16 15.33
CA SER A 221 5.35 -23.00 16.11
C SER A 221 5.32 -22.77 17.63
N HIS A 222 4.80 -21.63 18.12
CA HIS A 222 4.78 -21.29 19.55
C HIS A 222 3.37 -20.97 20.10
N LEU A 223 3.04 -21.56 21.25
CA LEU A 223 1.84 -21.24 22.04
C LEU A 223 2.23 -20.33 23.20
N HIS A 224 1.59 -19.18 23.32
CA HIS A 224 1.57 -18.39 24.54
C HIS A 224 0.20 -18.55 25.23
N TRP A 225 0.19 -19.23 26.37
CA TRP A 225 -1.02 -19.40 27.18
C TRP A 225 -0.83 -18.72 28.52
N ASN A 226 -1.62 -17.69 28.82
CA ASN A 226 -1.79 -17.20 30.19
C ASN A 226 -3.28 -17.09 30.57
N LYS A 227 -3.58 -16.86 31.84
CA LYS A 227 -4.97 -16.83 32.36
C LYS A 227 -5.82 -15.66 31.83
N GLU A 228 -5.19 -14.65 31.24
CA GLU A 228 -5.83 -13.40 30.78
C GLU A 228 -5.94 -13.37 29.25
N GLU A 229 -5.02 -14.01 28.53
CA GLU A 229 -4.96 -14.08 27.07
C GLU A 229 -4.44 -15.45 26.61
N SER A 230 -5.18 -16.09 25.70
CA SER A 230 -4.70 -17.28 24.99
C SER A 230 -4.42 -16.87 23.54
N PHE A 231 -3.16 -16.90 23.12
CA PHE A 231 -2.79 -16.68 21.73
C PHE A 231 -1.61 -17.52 21.22
N PHE A 232 -1.59 -17.77 19.91
CA PHE A 232 -0.47 -18.40 19.20
C PHE A 232 0.39 -17.30 18.59
N GLU A 233 1.71 -17.45 18.54
CA GLU A 233 2.62 -16.54 17.83
C GLU A 233 3.62 -17.34 17.01
N ASP A 234 3.83 -16.97 15.75
CA ASP A 234 4.90 -17.52 14.91
C ASP A 234 5.40 -16.48 13.92
N GLN A 235 6.72 -16.43 13.77
CA GLN A 235 7.41 -15.59 12.79
C GLN A 235 8.31 -16.42 11.86
N LYS A 236 8.56 -17.70 12.14
CA LYS A 236 9.52 -18.49 11.34
C LYS A 236 9.02 -18.79 9.93
N SER A 237 7.70 -18.83 9.75
CA SER A 237 7.06 -19.19 8.48
C SER A 237 6.32 -18.03 7.80
N LEU A 238 6.20 -16.88 8.47
CA LEU A 238 5.44 -15.73 8.01
C LEU A 238 6.28 -14.45 8.12
N PRO A 239 6.08 -13.46 7.24
CA PRO A 239 6.82 -12.20 7.30
C PRO A 239 6.47 -11.36 8.54
N LEU A 240 5.33 -11.63 9.18
CA LEU A 240 4.89 -11.03 10.43
C LEU A 240 4.56 -12.08 11.49
N PRO A 241 4.70 -11.74 12.79
CA PRO A 241 4.06 -12.48 13.86
C PRO A 241 2.54 -12.60 13.65
N CYS A 242 2.04 -13.83 13.62
CA CYS A 242 0.61 -14.13 13.57
C CYS A 242 0.06 -14.42 14.96
N ARG A 243 -0.93 -13.65 15.42
CA ARG A 243 -1.58 -13.77 16.73
C ARG A 243 -3.03 -14.24 16.60
N ILE A 244 -3.39 -15.29 17.33
CA ILE A 244 -4.77 -15.82 17.33
C ILE A 244 -5.36 -15.72 18.74
N HIS A 245 -6.20 -14.75 18.98
CA HIS A 245 -6.97 -14.61 20.22
C HIS A 245 -8.11 -15.63 20.27
N LEU A 246 -8.34 -16.23 21.43
CA LEU A 246 -9.41 -17.20 21.62
C LEU A 246 -10.59 -16.60 22.39
N SER A 247 -11.81 -16.98 21.99
CA SER A 247 -13.04 -16.65 22.71
C SER A 247 -14.00 -17.84 22.73
N LYS A 248 -15.04 -17.75 23.57
CA LYS A 248 -16.25 -18.56 23.40
C LYS A 248 -17.15 -17.89 22.38
N GLU A 249 -17.97 -18.67 21.68
CA GLU A 249 -18.94 -18.16 20.69
C GLU A 249 -19.77 -16.99 21.21
N LYS A 250 -20.37 -17.16 22.40
CA LYS A 250 -21.20 -16.12 23.03
C LYS A 250 -20.46 -14.82 23.38
N GLU A 251 -19.14 -14.87 23.49
CA GLU A 251 -18.28 -13.74 23.87
C GLU A 251 -17.62 -13.12 22.62
N PHE A 252 -17.88 -13.64 21.41
CA PHE A 252 -17.14 -13.27 20.21
C PHE A 252 -17.29 -11.79 19.87
N GLY A 253 -18.50 -11.23 19.85
CA GLY A 253 -18.70 -9.80 19.53
C GLY A 253 -17.98 -8.85 20.49
N LEU A 254 -17.96 -9.18 21.79
CA LEU A 254 -17.21 -8.42 22.81
C LEU A 254 -15.70 -8.46 22.55
N TYR A 255 -15.15 -9.66 22.34
CA TYR A 255 -13.72 -9.82 22.10
C TYR A 255 -13.32 -9.24 20.74
N LEU A 256 -14.21 -9.27 19.76
CA LEU A 256 -13.97 -8.67 18.46
C LEU A 256 -13.82 -7.16 18.61
N LEU A 257 -14.72 -6.49 19.35
CA LEU A 257 -14.60 -5.07 19.66
C LEU A 257 -13.28 -4.77 20.39
N LEU A 258 -13.02 -5.48 21.49
CA LEU A 258 -11.85 -5.25 22.35
C LEU A 258 -10.52 -5.50 21.62
N LYS A 259 -10.45 -6.56 20.81
CA LYS A 259 -9.23 -6.90 20.08
C LYS A 259 -9.09 -6.12 18.78
N THR A 260 -10.15 -5.51 18.28
CA THR A 260 -10.06 -4.61 17.12
C THR A 260 -9.50 -3.27 17.55
N GLY A 261 -9.91 -2.75 18.71
CA GLY A 261 -9.48 -1.44 19.19
C GLY A 261 -9.87 -0.31 18.22
N SER A 262 -9.12 0.79 18.16
CA SER A 262 -7.94 1.13 18.98
C SER A 262 -8.25 1.30 20.48
N GLU A 263 -7.23 1.49 21.33
CA GLU A 263 -7.50 1.76 22.76
C GLU A 263 -8.14 3.13 22.99
N GLU A 264 -7.81 4.13 22.17
CA GLU A 264 -8.42 5.45 22.20
C GLU A 264 -9.92 5.36 21.86
N HIS A 265 -10.26 4.57 20.84
CA HIS A 265 -11.66 4.27 20.50
C HIS A 265 -12.38 3.57 21.67
N LEU A 266 -11.77 2.51 22.22
CA LEU A 266 -12.33 1.78 23.36
C LEU A 266 -12.50 2.68 24.58
N GLN A 267 -11.56 3.61 24.84
CA GLN A 267 -11.65 4.54 25.95
C GLN A 267 -12.87 5.46 25.82
N LYS A 268 -13.12 6.02 24.63
CA LYS A 268 -14.34 6.81 24.38
C LYS A 268 -15.62 6.01 24.58
N LEU A 269 -15.64 4.75 24.15
CA LEU A 269 -16.77 3.86 24.43
C LEU A 269 -16.94 3.58 25.93
N ARG A 270 -15.85 3.45 26.70
CA ARG A 270 -15.88 3.29 28.17
C ARG A 270 -16.47 4.52 28.85
N ASP A 271 -16.08 5.70 28.40
CA ASP A 271 -16.58 6.97 28.92
C ASP A 271 -18.10 7.09 28.68
N LEU A 272 -18.56 6.81 27.46
CA LEU A 272 -19.99 6.81 27.11
C LEU A 272 -20.78 5.74 27.88
N ALA A 273 -20.22 4.54 28.02
CA ALA A 273 -20.83 3.46 28.79
C ALA A 273 -21.05 3.85 30.25
N SER A 274 -20.07 4.51 30.87
CA SER A 274 -20.14 4.98 32.25
C SER A 274 -21.29 5.97 32.45
N LEU A 275 -21.46 6.92 31.53
CA LEU A 275 -22.58 7.88 31.57
C LEU A 275 -23.96 7.21 31.48
N LYS A 276 -24.03 6.04 30.83
CA LYS A 276 -25.25 5.23 30.68
C LYS A 276 -25.43 4.15 31.76
N GLY A 277 -24.59 4.17 32.80
CA GLY A 277 -24.69 3.22 33.93
C GLY A 277 -24.19 1.81 33.62
N PHE A 278 -23.38 1.66 32.56
CA PHE A 278 -22.68 0.42 32.25
C PHE A 278 -21.23 0.52 32.73
N SER A 279 -20.68 -0.61 33.18
CA SER A 279 -19.24 -0.74 33.45
C SER A 279 -18.59 -1.41 32.25
N PHE A 280 -17.70 -0.70 31.56
CA PHE A 280 -16.86 -1.25 30.49
C PHE A 280 -15.41 -1.28 30.95
N GLN A 281 -14.90 -2.47 31.23
CA GLN A 281 -13.51 -2.67 31.65
C GLN A 281 -12.84 -3.72 30.78
N LYS A 282 -11.54 -3.94 31.01
CA LYS A 282 -10.73 -4.93 30.27
C LYS A 282 -11.29 -6.36 30.37
N ASP A 283 -12.01 -6.69 31.44
CA ASP A 283 -12.65 -7.98 31.69
C ASP A 283 -14.08 -8.10 31.14
N GLY A 284 -14.55 -7.07 30.43
CA GLY A 284 -15.79 -7.09 29.66
C GLY A 284 -16.78 -5.99 30.03
N TRP A 285 -17.98 -6.10 29.45
CA TRP A 285 -19.04 -5.11 29.59
C TRP A 285 -20.13 -5.61 30.53
N LYS A 286 -20.55 -4.79 31.49
CA LYS A 286 -21.49 -5.19 32.56
C LYS A 286 -22.58 -4.14 32.78
N LYS A 287 -23.79 -4.61 33.13
CA LYS A 287 -24.87 -3.80 33.71
C LYS A 287 -25.10 -4.27 35.15
N GLY A 288 -24.67 -3.47 36.12
CA GLY A 288 -24.58 -3.92 37.52
C GLY A 288 -23.66 -5.15 37.63
N ARG A 289 -24.19 -6.28 38.11
CA ARG A 289 -23.43 -7.55 38.24
C ARG A 289 -23.51 -8.45 37.00
N LYS A 290 -24.34 -8.14 36.00
CA LYS A 290 -24.57 -9.00 34.84
C LYS A 290 -23.58 -8.66 33.72
N SER A 291 -22.77 -9.64 33.30
CA SER A 291 -21.95 -9.54 32.10
C SER A 291 -22.82 -9.58 30.84
N LEU A 292 -22.50 -8.70 29.89
CA LEU A 292 -23.08 -8.65 28.56
C LEU A 292 -22.22 -9.47 27.61
N CYS A 293 -22.88 -10.16 26.69
CA CYS A 293 -22.30 -11.09 25.72
C CYS A 293 -23.10 -10.88 24.45
N LEU A 294 -22.79 -9.78 23.76
CA LEU A 294 -23.52 -9.26 22.61
C LEU A 294 -22.64 -9.31 21.36
N GLU A 295 -23.27 -9.20 20.19
CA GLU A 295 -22.60 -8.89 18.94
C GLU A 295 -22.05 -7.46 18.95
N GLU A 296 -21.08 -7.20 18.06
CA GLU A 296 -20.33 -5.95 18.06
C GLU A 296 -21.23 -4.73 17.79
N GLU A 297 -22.20 -4.87 16.89
CA GLU A 297 -23.19 -3.86 16.52
C GLU A 297 -24.13 -3.50 17.67
N GLU A 298 -24.51 -4.49 18.48
CA GLU A 298 -25.44 -4.33 19.60
C GLU A 298 -24.83 -3.46 20.70
N TYR A 299 -23.51 -3.50 20.85
CA TYR A 299 -22.79 -2.68 21.80
C TYR A 299 -22.80 -1.19 21.45
N TYR A 300 -22.67 -0.84 20.17
CA TYR A 300 -22.86 0.55 19.73
C TYR A 300 -24.31 0.99 19.95
N SER A 301 -25.27 0.11 19.65
CA SER A 301 -26.70 0.36 19.84
C SER A 301 -27.04 0.66 21.31
N LEU A 302 -26.40 -0.03 22.27
CA LEU A 302 -26.55 0.26 23.71
C LEU A 302 -26.07 1.67 24.11
N LEU A 303 -25.18 2.26 23.31
CA LEU A 303 -24.63 3.59 23.51
C LEU A 303 -25.33 4.66 22.66
N ASP A 304 -26.46 4.32 22.01
CA ASP A 304 -27.13 5.18 21.02
C ASP A 304 -26.21 5.62 19.87
N LEU A 305 -25.25 4.76 19.51
CA LEU A 305 -24.37 4.96 18.37
C LEU A 305 -24.77 4.03 17.23
N PRO A 306 -24.69 4.48 15.96
CA PRO A 306 -24.66 3.56 14.84
C PRO A 306 -23.43 2.65 14.95
N PHE A 307 -23.46 1.50 14.28
CA PHE A 307 -22.26 0.67 14.15
C PHE A 307 -21.12 1.52 13.56
N ILE A 308 -19.95 1.45 14.20
CA ILE A 308 -18.75 2.15 13.75
C ILE A 308 -17.87 1.12 13.04
N PRO A 309 -17.72 1.20 11.71
CA PRO A 309 -16.85 0.30 10.97
C PRO A 309 -15.40 0.32 11.49
N PRO A 310 -14.69 -0.83 11.51
CA PRO A 310 -13.37 -0.96 12.11
C PRO A 310 -12.33 0.04 11.62
N GLU A 311 -12.36 0.43 10.35
CA GLU A 311 -11.41 1.36 9.74
C GLU A 311 -11.49 2.78 10.31
N LEU A 312 -12.57 3.14 10.98
CA LEU A 312 -12.70 4.46 11.62
C LEU A 312 -12.14 4.49 13.05
N ARG A 313 -11.93 3.34 13.69
CA ARG A 313 -11.69 3.21 15.15
C ARG A 313 -10.25 3.52 15.54
N GLU A 314 -9.88 4.79 15.55
CA GLU A 314 -8.47 5.21 15.71
C GLU A 314 -8.20 6.12 16.91
N ASP A 315 -8.79 7.31 16.97
CA ASP A 315 -8.44 8.31 18.00
C ASP A 315 -9.66 8.85 18.77
N GLY A 316 -10.86 8.34 18.49
CA GLY A 316 -12.09 8.74 19.13
C GLY A 316 -12.85 9.85 18.41
N GLN A 317 -12.25 10.57 17.46
CA GLN A 317 -12.95 11.57 16.65
C GLN A 317 -14.08 10.95 15.83
N GLU A 318 -13.97 9.66 15.48
CA GLU A 318 -15.01 8.94 14.78
C GLU A 318 -16.30 8.82 15.60
N ILE A 319 -16.24 8.82 16.94
CA ILE A 319 -17.44 8.74 17.78
C ILE A 319 -18.30 10.00 17.57
N GLU A 320 -17.67 11.17 17.65
CA GLU A 320 -18.33 12.47 17.46
C GLU A 320 -18.84 12.63 16.02
N PHE A 321 -18.03 12.21 15.04
CA PHE A 321 -18.43 12.18 13.64
C PHE A 321 -19.67 11.31 13.40
N MET A 322 -19.70 10.11 13.98
CA MET A 322 -20.81 9.17 13.82
C MET A 322 -22.08 9.58 14.59
N GLN A 323 -21.98 10.49 15.56
CA GLN A 323 -23.14 11.13 16.20
C GLN A 323 -23.69 12.30 15.37
N SER A 324 -22.86 12.92 14.55
CA SER A 324 -23.26 14.05 13.69
C SER A 324 -24.11 13.60 12.49
N SER A 325 -24.73 14.57 11.82
CA SER A 325 -25.39 14.35 10.52
C SER A 325 -24.41 14.15 9.37
N GLN A 326 -23.11 14.42 9.55
CA GLN A 326 -22.10 14.24 8.50
C GLN A 326 -21.81 12.77 8.20
N ARG A 327 -22.15 11.85 9.10
CA ARG A 327 -21.95 10.40 8.90
C ARG A 327 -22.58 9.89 7.60
N ASP A 328 -23.71 10.47 7.18
CA ASP A 328 -24.44 10.08 5.96
C ASP A 328 -23.74 10.57 4.69
N GLN A 329 -22.65 11.35 4.86
CA GLN A 329 -21.77 11.83 3.80
C GLN A 329 -20.42 11.12 3.80
N LEU A 330 -20.17 10.15 4.69
CA LEU A 330 -18.91 9.38 4.69
C LEU A 330 -18.73 8.70 3.33
N VAL A 331 -17.56 8.85 2.72
CA VAL A 331 -17.30 8.33 1.37
C VAL A 331 -17.43 6.82 1.28
N SER A 332 -17.93 6.34 0.15
CA SER A 332 -17.95 4.94 -0.27
C SER A 332 -17.24 4.76 -1.62
N ARG A 333 -17.05 3.50 -2.03
CA ARG A 333 -16.34 3.18 -3.27
C ARG A 333 -17.08 3.72 -4.51
N GLU A 334 -18.40 3.78 -4.45
CA GLU A 334 -19.30 4.26 -5.49
C GLU A 334 -19.18 5.79 -5.70
N ASP A 335 -18.64 6.52 -4.72
CA ASP A 335 -18.40 7.96 -4.85
C ASP A 335 -17.14 8.26 -5.68
N LEU A 336 -16.24 7.29 -5.89
CA LEU A 336 -15.07 7.42 -6.76
C LEU A 336 -15.49 7.27 -8.24
N GLN A 337 -16.03 8.34 -8.80
CA GLN A 337 -16.55 8.39 -10.17
C GLN A 337 -15.54 8.93 -11.19
N ALA A 338 -14.49 9.57 -10.73
CA ALA A 338 -13.41 10.07 -11.57
C ALA A 338 -12.05 9.53 -11.09
N PHE A 339 -11.27 8.96 -12.01
CA PHE A 339 -9.95 8.42 -11.72
C PHE A 339 -8.89 9.40 -12.23
N PHE A 340 -8.24 10.12 -11.31
CA PHE A 340 -7.15 11.03 -11.65
C PHE A 340 -5.79 10.40 -11.37
N HIS A 341 -4.75 10.99 -11.95
CA HIS A 341 -3.36 10.59 -11.77
C HIS A 341 -3.10 9.13 -12.18
N ASN A 342 -3.16 8.90 -13.50
CA ASN A 342 -2.86 7.60 -14.11
C ASN A 342 -1.82 7.78 -15.22
N HIS A 343 -0.91 6.84 -15.33
CA HIS A 343 0.23 6.86 -16.25
C HIS A 343 0.05 5.81 -17.34
N THR A 344 0.62 6.08 -18.51
CA THR A 344 0.49 5.22 -19.69
C THR A 344 1.87 4.94 -20.29
N SER A 345 1.92 4.15 -21.35
CA SER A 345 3.14 3.89 -22.12
C SER A 345 3.76 5.14 -22.75
N TRP A 346 3.13 6.30 -22.63
CA TRP A 346 3.73 7.58 -23.00
C TRP A 346 4.87 7.96 -22.07
N SER A 347 4.79 7.69 -20.77
CA SER A 347 5.91 7.85 -19.82
C SER A 347 6.43 6.49 -19.36
N ASP A 348 6.13 6.07 -18.13
CA ASP A 348 6.60 4.85 -17.49
C ASP A 348 5.47 3.87 -17.12
N GLY A 349 4.24 4.17 -17.52
CA GLY A 349 3.15 3.21 -17.50
C GLY A 349 3.40 2.04 -18.47
N LYS A 350 2.86 0.87 -18.15
CA LYS A 350 3.01 -0.35 -18.96
C LYS A 350 1.92 -0.49 -20.02
N ASP A 351 0.74 0.02 -19.73
CA ASP A 351 -0.43 -0.09 -20.60
C ASP A 351 -0.53 1.10 -21.56
N SER A 352 -1.07 0.85 -22.75
CA SER A 352 -1.39 1.94 -23.68
C SER A 352 -2.47 2.84 -23.10
N LEU A 353 -2.54 4.05 -23.65
CA LEU A 353 -3.55 5.03 -23.27
C LEU A 353 -4.97 4.47 -23.45
N GLU A 354 -5.25 3.83 -24.59
CA GLU A 354 -6.54 3.18 -24.86
C GLU A 354 -6.87 2.07 -23.87
N THR A 355 -5.92 1.19 -23.55
CA THR A 355 -6.10 0.10 -22.58
C THR A 355 -6.40 0.64 -21.18
N MET A 356 -5.71 1.70 -20.75
CA MET A 356 -5.95 2.34 -19.46
C MET A 356 -7.35 2.97 -19.37
N VAL A 357 -7.79 3.66 -20.42
CA VAL A 357 -9.13 4.26 -20.50
C VAL A 357 -10.23 3.19 -20.47
N GLN A 358 -10.08 2.11 -21.24
CA GLN A 358 -11.00 0.97 -21.24
C GLN A 358 -11.12 0.37 -19.82
N ALA A 359 -10.00 0.09 -19.17
CA ALA A 359 -9.99 -0.49 -17.83
C ALA A 359 -10.63 0.42 -16.77
N ALA A 360 -10.41 1.73 -16.85
CA ALA A 360 -11.07 2.68 -15.95
C ALA A 360 -12.59 2.70 -16.16
N TRP A 361 -13.05 2.67 -17.41
CA TRP A 361 -14.47 2.61 -17.73
C TRP A 361 -15.12 1.30 -17.22
N GLU A 362 -14.48 0.15 -17.43
CA GLU A 362 -14.92 -1.15 -16.91
C GLU A 362 -15.04 -1.17 -15.38
N LYS A 363 -14.20 -0.38 -14.69
CA LYS A 363 -14.21 -0.18 -13.24
C LYS A 363 -15.19 0.91 -12.76
N GLY A 364 -16.04 1.41 -13.65
CA GLY A 364 -17.12 2.35 -13.35
C GLY A 364 -16.75 3.82 -13.36
N ALA A 365 -15.58 4.19 -13.90
CA ALA A 365 -15.20 5.60 -14.00
C ALA A 365 -16.04 6.32 -15.07
N HIS A 366 -16.59 7.48 -14.70
CA HIS A 366 -17.19 8.45 -15.62
C HIS A 366 -16.17 9.43 -16.20
N GLN A 367 -15.04 9.63 -15.50
CA GLN A 367 -13.93 10.44 -15.98
C GLN A 367 -12.60 9.78 -15.67
N ILE A 368 -11.63 9.96 -16.56
CA ILE A 368 -10.24 9.56 -16.33
C ILE A 368 -9.30 10.70 -16.74
N SER A 369 -8.29 10.98 -15.93
CA SER A 369 -7.17 11.85 -16.31
C SER A 369 -5.92 11.03 -16.56
N ILE A 370 -5.28 11.29 -17.68
CA ILE A 370 -3.95 10.78 -18.03
C ILE A 370 -2.94 11.82 -17.59
N ASN A 371 -2.02 11.43 -16.70
CA ASN A 371 -1.11 12.33 -16.01
C ASN A 371 0.35 11.86 -16.14
N ASP A 372 0.74 11.44 -17.33
CA ASP A 372 2.13 11.07 -17.61
C ASP A 372 3.11 12.17 -17.20
N HIS A 373 4.29 11.73 -16.76
CA HIS A 373 5.32 12.60 -16.18
C HIS A 373 5.83 13.67 -17.14
N SER A 374 6.21 14.84 -16.60
CA SER A 374 6.90 15.90 -17.34
C SER A 374 8.39 15.63 -17.55
N LYS A 375 9.03 16.48 -18.37
CA LYS A 375 10.39 16.34 -18.90
C LYS A 375 11.48 16.06 -17.88
N ALA A 376 11.41 16.64 -16.68
CA ALA A 376 12.43 16.49 -15.64
C ALA A 376 12.52 15.05 -15.10
N ALA A 377 11.44 14.27 -15.20
CA ALA A 377 11.41 12.86 -14.83
C ALA A 377 12.05 11.96 -15.91
N PHE A 378 13.33 12.21 -16.24
CA PHE A 378 14.05 11.44 -17.27
C PHE A 378 14.08 9.93 -16.99
N TYR A 379 14.11 9.54 -15.70
CA TYR A 379 14.09 8.14 -15.28
C TYR A 379 12.76 7.43 -15.61
N ALA A 380 11.69 8.19 -15.84
CA ALA A 380 10.35 7.73 -16.16
C ALA A 380 9.94 8.06 -17.60
N ASN A 381 10.91 8.33 -18.49
CA ASN A 381 10.65 8.69 -19.88
C ASN A 381 9.67 9.89 -20.02
N GLY A 382 9.80 10.87 -19.12
CA GLY A 382 8.96 12.05 -19.06
C GLY A 382 8.83 12.79 -20.40
N LEU A 383 7.65 13.37 -20.62
CA LEU A 383 7.30 14.03 -21.89
C LEU A 383 7.85 15.44 -21.91
N ASP A 384 8.51 15.80 -23.02
CA ASP A 384 8.70 17.21 -23.34
C ASP A 384 7.41 17.82 -23.90
N GLU A 385 7.43 19.14 -24.13
CA GLU A 385 6.27 19.89 -24.60
C GLU A 385 5.71 19.35 -25.92
N LYS A 386 6.58 18.88 -26.81
CA LYS A 386 6.18 18.34 -28.12
C LYS A 386 5.45 17.00 -27.94
N ARG A 387 6.03 16.07 -27.17
CA ARG A 387 5.42 14.76 -26.89
C ARG A 387 4.11 14.91 -26.15
N LEU A 388 4.01 15.86 -25.22
CA LEU A 388 2.75 16.17 -24.53
C LEU A 388 1.66 16.65 -25.51
N MET A 389 2.01 17.50 -26.49
CA MET A 389 1.04 17.92 -27.51
C MET A 389 0.58 16.74 -28.40
N GLU A 390 1.48 15.80 -28.70
CA GLU A 390 1.14 14.58 -29.44
C GLU A 390 0.17 13.69 -28.63
N GLN A 391 0.44 13.49 -27.33
CA GLN A 391 -0.47 12.76 -26.44
C GLN A 391 -1.84 13.45 -26.34
N ILE A 392 -1.89 14.77 -26.20
CA ILE A 392 -3.15 15.53 -26.20
C ILE A 392 -3.95 15.29 -27.49
N GLN A 393 -3.28 15.19 -28.63
CA GLN A 393 -3.94 14.86 -29.89
C GLN A 393 -4.45 13.41 -29.91
N GLU A 394 -3.70 12.45 -29.36
CA GLU A 394 -4.15 11.06 -29.22
C GLU A 394 -5.39 10.96 -28.32
N ILE A 395 -5.38 11.60 -27.15
CA ILE A 395 -6.55 11.69 -26.24
C ILE A 395 -7.79 12.18 -26.99
N LYS A 396 -7.65 13.26 -27.78
CA LYS A 396 -8.76 13.79 -28.59
C LYS A 396 -9.27 12.81 -29.64
N LYS A 397 -8.38 12.02 -30.25
CA LYS A 397 -8.77 11.01 -31.24
C LYS A 397 -9.52 9.87 -30.56
N ILE A 398 -8.97 9.31 -29.48
CA ILE A 398 -9.55 8.14 -28.83
C ILE A 398 -10.84 8.48 -28.07
N GLN A 399 -11.06 9.73 -27.64
CA GLN A 399 -12.31 10.14 -26.98
C GLN A 399 -13.56 9.77 -27.80
N SER A 400 -13.46 9.75 -29.13
CA SER A 400 -14.57 9.34 -30.01
C SER A 400 -14.93 7.85 -29.91
N SER A 401 -13.96 6.99 -29.57
CA SER A 401 -14.16 5.56 -29.33
C SER A 401 -14.76 5.26 -27.94
N PHE A 402 -14.66 6.20 -27.00
CA PHE A 402 -15.10 6.05 -25.61
C PHE A 402 -16.11 7.13 -25.19
N PRO A 403 -17.30 7.23 -25.83
CA PRO A 403 -18.26 8.30 -25.54
C PRO A 403 -18.87 8.24 -24.13
N GLN A 404 -18.73 7.13 -23.40
CA GLN A 404 -19.30 6.91 -22.07
C GLN A 404 -18.41 7.43 -20.93
N ILE A 405 -17.12 7.69 -21.21
CA ILE A 405 -16.14 8.18 -20.24
C ILE A 405 -15.47 9.45 -20.77
N GLN A 406 -15.37 10.47 -19.92
CA GLN A 406 -14.66 11.69 -20.27
C GLN A 406 -13.15 11.51 -20.04
N ILE A 407 -12.35 11.70 -21.08
CA ILE A 407 -10.90 11.59 -21.02
C ILE A 407 -10.31 12.99 -20.90
N LEU A 408 -9.62 13.23 -19.80
CA LEU A 408 -9.06 14.53 -19.44
C LEU A 408 -7.59 14.60 -19.85
N THR A 409 -7.20 15.72 -20.46
CA THR A 409 -5.79 15.98 -20.73
C THR A 409 -5.11 16.38 -19.42
N GLY A 410 -4.11 15.62 -18.99
CA GLY A 410 -3.39 15.93 -17.77
C GLY A 410 -1.89 15.72 -17.92
N SER A 411 -1.18 16.08 -16.86
CA SER A 411 0.22 15.73 -16.66
C SER A 411 0.52 15.76 -15.17
N GLU A 412 1.39 14.87 -14.72
CA GLU A 412 2.09 15.06 -13.46
C GLU A 412 3.33 15.92 -13.72
N VAL A 413 3.23 17.18 -13.31
CA VAL A 413 4.22 18.21 -13.57
C VAL A 413 5.18 18.29 -12.40
N ASP A 414 6.46 18.07 -12.68
CA ASP A 414 7.51 18.19 -11.69
C ASP A 414 7.58 19.61 -11.11
N ILE A 415 7.72 19.68 -9.80
CA ILE A 415 8.12 20.90 -9.08
C ILE A 415 9.65 20.94 -9.11
N LEU A 416 10.22 21.87 -9.84
CA LEU A 416 11.67 22.04 -9.97
C LEU A 416 12.29 22.51 -8.65
N LYS A 417 13.62 22.42 -8.53
CA LYS A 417 14.35 22.75 -7.30
C LYS A 417 14.03 24.16 -6.78
N ASP A 418 13.81 25.10 -7.69
CA ASP A 418 13.53 26.50 -7.39
C ASP A 418 12.02 26.79 -7.17
N GLY A 419 11.17 25.77 -7.19
CA GLY A 419 9.72 25.86 -7.01
C GLY A 419 8.92 26.22 -8.25
N THR A 420 9.56 26.39 -9.40
CA THR A 420 8.83 26.52 -10.69
C THR A 420 8.28 25.16 -11.14
N LEU A 421 7.22 25.19 -11.94
CA LEU A 421 6.68 24.00 -12.60
C LEU A 421 7.51 23.70 -13.86
N ASP A 422 7.69 22.42 -14.16
CA ASP A 422 8.51 21.94 -15.28
C ASP A 422 7.92 22.26 -16.67
N PHE A 423 6.67 22.73 -16.73
CA PHE A 423 6.07 23.33 -17.93
C PHE A 423 5.69 24.79 -17.72
N GLY A 424 5.85 25.59 -18.79
CA GLY A 424 5.43 26.99 -18.81
C GLY A 424 3.90 27.17 -18.91
N PRO A 425 3.37 28.37 -18.57
CA PRO A 425 1.93 28.63 -18.53
C PRO A 425 1.17 28.28 -19.82
N GLU A 426 1.75 28.56 -20.99
CA GLU A 426 1.12 28.29 -22.29
C GLU A 426 0.84 26.79 -22.53
N VAL A 427 1.67 25.91 -21.96
CA VAL A 427 1.49 24.46 -22.01
C VAL A 427 0.46 24.04 -20.96
N LEU A 428 0.59 24.54 -19.74
CA LEU A 428 -0.31 24.22 -18.62
C LEU A 428 -1.76 24.61 -18.90
N GLU A 429 -2.01 25.71 -19.63
CA GLU A 429 -3.36 26.13 -20.05
C GLU A 429 -4.10 25.11 -20.94
N LYS A 430 -3.36 24.21 -21.61
CA LYS A 430 -3.93 23.19 -22.49
C LYS A 430 -4.40 21.95 -21.73
N LEU A 431 -4.01 21.81 -20.46
CA LEU A 431 -4.36 20.68 -19.60
C LEU A 431 -5.70 20.94 -18.89
N ASP A 432 -6.49 19.89 -18.74
CA ASP A 432 -7.66 19.83 -17.85
C ASP A 432 -7.23 19.60 -16.39
N MET A 433 -6.18 18.81 -16.17
CA MET A 433 -5.73 18.38 -14.85
C MET A 433 -4.21 18.48 -14.69
N VAL A 434 -3.77 19.35 -13.77
CA VAL A 434 -2.35 19.46 -13.39
C VAL A 434 -2.18 18.90 -11.98
N VAL A 435 -1.46 17.79 -11.89
CA VAL A 435 -0.94 17.25 -10.63
C VAL A 435 0.47 17.79 -10.49
N ALA A 436 0.79 18.50 -9.41
CA ALA A 436 2.15 18.99 -9.15
C ALA A 436 2.80 18.11 -8.08
N SER A 437 4.03 17.65 -8.33
CA SER A 437 4.71 16.68 -7.47
C SER A 437 6.21 16.95 -7.35
N VAL A 438 6.82 16.50 -6.24
CA VAL A 438 8.27 16.57 -6.03
C VAL A 438 8.89 15.20 -6.30
N HIS A 439 9.77 15.08 -7.31
CA HIS A 439 10.50 13.83 -7.59
C HIS A 439 12.01 13.89 -7.35
N SER A 440 12.52 15.06 -6.96
CA SER A 440 13.96 15.29 -6.85
C SER A 440 14.32 16.16 -5.65
N HIS A 441 15.61 16.16 -5.30
CA HIS A 441 16.18 17.00 -4.25
C HIS A 441 15.54 16.79 -2.86
N PHE A 442 15.29 15.54 -2.47
CA PHE A 442 14.67 15.17 -1.18
C PHE A 442 15.52 15.48 0.07
N GLN A 443 16.74 15.99 -0.09
CA GLN A 443 17.64 16.37 1.00
C GLN A 443 17.66 17.88 1.27
N LEU A 444 16.77 18.66 0.66
CA LEU A 444 16.58 20.07 1.03
C LEU A 444 16.16 20.18 2.50
N SER A 445 16.48 21.30 3.14
CA SER A 445 15.95 21.60 4.47
C SER A 445 14.43 21.74 4.46
N ALA A 446 13.80 21.56 5.62
CA ALA A 446 12.35 21.73 5.78
C ALA A 446 11.86 23.06 5.19
N GLN A 447 12.58 24.15 5.47
CA GLN A 447 12.24 25.48 5.00
C GLN A 447 12.34 25.57 3.48
N GLU A 448 13.46 25.15 2.88
CA GLU A 448 13.65 25.20 1.42
C GLU A 448 12.62 24.35 0.67
N MET A 449 12.32 23.14 1.17
CA MET A 449 11.30 22.27 0.56
C MET A 449 9.90 22.87 0.67
N THR A 450 9.57 23.48 1.82
CA THR A 450 8.27 24.13 2.02
C THR A 450 8.10 25.31 1.06
N GLU A 451 9.07 26.21 0.97
CA GLU A 451 9.00 27.36 0.06
C GLU A 451 8.96 26.95 -1.42
N ARG A 452 9.68 25.87 -1.78
CA ARG A 452 9.64 25.25 -3.11
C ARG A 452 8.22 24.81 -3.47
N ILE A 453 7.53 24.10 -2.58
CA ILE A 453 6.17 23.62 -2.83
C ILE A 453 5.18 24.78 -2.83
N LEU A 454 5.25 25.71 -1.88
CA LEU A 454 4.39 26.90 -1.83
C LEU A 454 4.47 27.74 -3.12
N LYS A 455 5.68 27.90 -3.66
CA LYS A 455 5.85 28.59 -4.94
C LYS A 455 5.14 27.86 -6.09
N ALA A 456 5.18 26.53 -6.15
CA ALA A 456 4.45 25.78 -7.15
C ALA A 456 2.93 25.92 -7.00
N LEU A 457 2.43 25.89 -5.75
CA LEU A 457 1.01 26.10 -5.43
C LEU A 457 0.52 27.52 -5.77
N SER A 458 1.41 28.48 -5.99
CA SER A 458 1.02 29.81 -6.47
C SER A 458 0.47 29.82 -7.91
N SER A 459 0.75 28.77 -8.69
CA SER A 459 0.27 28.63 -10.07
C SER A 459 -1.24 28.42 -10.13
N PRO A 460 -1.99 29.18 -10.97
CA PRO A 460 -3.43 29.01 -11.12
C PRO A 460 -3.83 27.72 -11.85
N HIS A 461 -2.85 26.98 -12.38
CA HIS A 461 -3.09 25.76 -13.14
C HIS A 461 -3.10 24.50 -12.28
N VAL A 462 -2.43 24.51 -11.12
CA VAL A 462 -2.38 23.34 -10.22
C VAL A 462 -3.78 23.03 -9.70
N ARG A 463 -4.14 21.75 -9.73
CA ARG A 463 -5.43 21.24 -9.21
C ARG A 463 -5.24 20.28 -8.06
N ILE A 464 -4.17 19.48 -8.13
CA ILE A 464 -3.83 18.48 -7.12
C ILE A 464 -2.36 18.64 -6.76
N LEU A 465 -2.05 18.62 -5.47
CA LEU A 465 -0.68 18.37 -4.99
C LEU A 465 -0.50 16.86 -4.81
N GLY A 466 0.31 16.24 -5.66
CA GLY A 466 0.58 14.80 -5.67
C GLY A 466 1.51 14.39 -4.54
N HIS A 467 1.27 13.21 -3.96
CA HIS A 467 2.05 12.53 -2.90
C HIS A 467 3.08 13.45 -2.16
N PRO A 468 2.59 14.33 -1.25
CA PRO A 468 3.20 15.62 -0.86
C PRO A 468 4.46 15.55 0.02
N THR A 469 4.89 14.36 0.43
CA THR A 469 6.06 14.07 1.26
C THR A 469 7.05 13.17 0.53
N GLY A 470 6.65 12.60 -0.61
CA GLY A 470 7.46 11.66 -1.38
C GLY A 470 7.89 10.42 -0.58
N ARG A 471 7.15 10.03 0.45
CA ARG A 471 7.47 8.83 1.23
C ARG A 471 7.26 7.57 0.39
N LEU A 472 8.02 6.54 0.74
CA LEU A 472 7.73 5.16 0.34
C LEU A 472 7.74 4.31 1.61
N LEU A 473 6.57 3.85 2.05
CA LEU A 473 6.40 3.04 3.24
C LEU A 473 7.38 1.86 3.24
N LEU A 474 8.06 1.68 4.37
CA LEU A 474 9.09 0.65 4.62
C LEU A 474 10.36 0.76 3.75
N HIS A 475 10.46 1.73 2.85
CA HIS A 475 11.63 1.92 1.98
C HIS A 475 12.34 3.27 2.17
N ARG A 476 11.58 4.36 2.27
CA ARG A 476 12.12 5.72 2.35
C ARG A 476 11.20 6.61 3.18
N PRO A 477 11.71 7.30 4.22
CA PRO A 477 10.93 8.32 4.91
C PRO A 477 10.57 9.48 3.97
N GLY A 478 9.53 10.23 4.31
CA GLY A 478 9.22 11.47 3.58
C GLY A 478 10.38 12.48 3.68
N TYR A 479 10.51 13.36 2.69
CA TYR A 479 11.43 14.49 2.81
C TYR A 479 10.98 15.45 3.90
N SER A 480 11.92 16.22 4.45
CA SER A 480 11.62 17.20 5.49
C SER A 480 10.82 18.35 4.89
N VAL A 481 9.62 18.61 5.41
CA VAL A 481 8.68 19.65 4.93
C VAL A 481 7.72 20.03 6.06
N ASP A 482 7.31 21.30 6.09
CA ASP A 482 6.22 21.77 6.96
C ASP A 482 4.88 21.52 6.28
N LEU A 483 4.31 20.31 6.49
CA LEU A 483 3.03 19.96 5.90
C LEU A 483 1.89 20.86 6.35
N ASP A 484 1.91 21.35 7.58
CA ASP A 484 0.80 22.17 8.09
C ASP A 484 0.67 23.47 7.28
N ARG A 485 1.81 24.09 6.92
CA ARG A 485 1.83 25.25 6.01
C ARG A 485 1.35 24.89 4.61
N ILE A 486 1.78 23.75 4.06
CA ILE A 486 1.38 23.29 2.72
C ILE A 486 -0.13 23.03 2.65
N LEU A 487 -0.68 22.32 3.65
CA LEU A 487 -2.11 21.97 3.68
C LEU A 487 -2.99 23.21 3.87
N GLN A 488 -2.52 24.20 4.65
CA GLN A 488 -3.19 25.48 4.79
C GLN A 488 -3.24 26.23 3.45
N GLU A 489 -2.12 26.28 2.70
CA GLU A 489 -2.08 26.89 1.38
C GLU A 489 -3.03 26.19 0.39
N CYS A 490 -3.07 24.85 0.41
CA CYS A 490 -4.00 24.06 -0.39
C CYS A 490 -5.45 24.40 -0.08
N LEU A 491 -5.80 24.54 1.21
CA LEU A 491 -7.12 24.93 1.66
C LEU A 491 -7.51 26.32 1.15
N GLU A 492 -6.62 27.31 1.31
CA GLU A 492 -6.86 28.70 0.90
C GLU A 492 -7.03 28.86 -0.62
N LYS A 493 -6.30 28.06 -1.40
CA LYS A 493 -6.36 28.10 -2.87
C LYS A 493 -7.37 27.15 -3.50
N GLY A 494 -8.02 26.30 -2.71
CA GLY A 494 -8.88 25.25 -3.24
C GLY A 494 -8.13 24.22 -4.10
N ILE A 495 -6.87 23.94 -3.77
CA ILE A 495 -6.06 22.88 -4.38
C ILE A 495 -6.31 21.61 -3.58
N ALA A 496 -6.71 20.53 -4.25
CA ALA A 496 -6.91 19.25 -3.57
C ALA A 496 -5.56 18.63 -3.17
N ILE A 497 -5.53 17.98 -2.01
CA ILE A 497 -4.40 17.13 -1.63
C ILE A 497 -4.64 15.73 -2.17
N GLU A 498 -3.58 15.10 -2.69
CA GLU A 498 -3.66 13.70 -3.06
C GLU A 498 -3.66 12.79 -1.83
N LEU A 499 -4.60 11.83 -1.83
CA LEU A 499 -4.52 10.56 -1.12
C LEU A 499 -4.18 9.47 -2.16
N ASN A 500 -2.89 9.29 -2.36
CA ASN A 500 -2.27 8.32 -3.24
C ASN A 500 -2.44 6.92 -2.64
N CYS A 501 -3.14 6.08 -3.38
CA CYS A 501 -3.60 4.78 -2.93
C CYS A 501 -2.57 3.67 -3.18
N ASN A 502 -1.48 3.98 -3.89
CA ASN A 502 -0.41 3.01 -4.12
C ASN A 502 0.01 2.41 -2.77
N PRO A 503 0.03 1.07 -2.62
CA PRO A 503 0.34 0.42 -1.35
C PRO A 503 1.66 0.84 -0.73
N MET A 504 2.64 1.24 -1.56
CA MET A 504 3.94 1.72 -1.11
C MET A 504 3.92 3.18 -0.66
N ARG A 505 2.87 3.95 -0.97
CA ARG A 505 2.74 5.37 -0.58
C ARG A 505 1.71 5.57 0.53
N MET A 506 0.46 5.18 0.26
CA MET A 506 -0.74 5.46 1.07
C MET A 506 -0.71 6.87 1.67
N GLU A 507 -0.66 7.89 0.82
CA GLU A 507 -0.21 9.23 1.20
C GLU A 507 -1.06 10.32 0.55
N ILE A 508 -1.59 11.32 1.25
CA ILE A 508 -1.25 11.75 2.61
C ILE A 508 -1.74 10.81 3.73
N ASP A 509 -1.09 10.87 4.90
CA ASP A 509 -1.53 10.12 6.07
C ASP A 509 -2.93 10.56 6.53
N TRP A 510 -3.80 9.61 6.88
CA TRP A 510 -5.20 9.85 7.24
C TRP A 510 -5.35 10.82 8.43
N GLN A 511 -4.34 10.92 9.31
CA GLN A 511 -4.33 11.85 10.44
C GLN A 511 -4.44 13.31 10.00
N TYR A 512 -3.79 13.68 8.88
CA TYR A 512 -3.90 15.02 8.31
C TYR A 512 -5.31 15.28 7.75
N LEU A 513 -5.98 14.26 7.25
CA LEU A 513 -7.36 14.37 6.77
C LEU A 513 -8.35 14.63 7.91
N ARG A 514 -8.09 14.10 9.12
CA ARG A 514 -8.87 14.45 10.33
C ARG A 514 -8.52 15.86 10.83
N LYS A 515 -7.24 16.21 10.85
CA LYS A 515 -6.76 17.53 11.30
C LYS A 515 -7.27 18.69 10.43
N TYR A 516 -7.43 18.46 9.13
CA TYR A 516 -7.93 19.45 8.16
C TYR A 516 -9.26 19.00 7.53
N PRO A 517 -10.39 19.06 8.27
CA PRO A 517 -11.68 18.51 7.83
C PRO A 517 -12.32 19.26 6.66
N SER A 518 -11.82 20.44 6.29
CA SER A 518 -12.30 21.22 5.13
C SER A 518 -11.45 21.03 3.88
N LEU A 519 -10.32 20.32 3.97
CA LEU A 519 -9.44 20.11 2.83
C LEU A 519 -10.10 19.19 1.79
N GLN A 520 -10.04 19.61 0.52
CA GLN A 520 -10.44 18.75 -0.60
C GLN A 520 -9.39 17.66 -0.83
N VAL A 521 -9.86 16.44 -1.11
CA VAL A 521 -9.02 15.24 -1.24
C VAL A 521 -9.24 14.62 -2.61
N ALA A 522 -8.17 14.29 -3.31
CA ALA A 522 -8.17 13.48 -4.52
C ALA A 522 -7.63 12.09 -4.21
N VAL A 523 -8.49 11.07 -4.24
CA VAL A 523 -8.13 9.67 -3.98
C VAL A 523 -7.68 9.06 -5.30
N ASN A 524 -6.37 8.87 -5.46
CA ASN A 524 -5.77 8.55 -6.76
C ASN A 524 -4.92 7.28 -6.67
N ALA A 525 -5.01 6.40 -7.67
CA ALA A 525 -4.29 5.13 -7.67
C ALA A 525 -2.79 5.27 -8.00
N ASP A 526 -2.40 6.34 -8.70
CA ASP A 526 -1.06 6.48 -9.28
C ASP A 526 -0.73 5.26 -10.17
N ALA A 527 -1.71 4.94 -11.03
CA ALA A 527 -1.75 3.68 -11.75
C ALA A 527 -0.77 3.70 -12.92
N HIS A 528 0.19 2.76 -12.91
CA HIS A 528 1.14 2.52 -14.00
C HIS A 528 0.82 1.23 -14.76
N HIS A 529 -0.23 0.53 -14.34
CA HIS A 529 -0.80 -0.65 -14.98
C HIS A 529 -2.29 -0.69 -14.62
N THR A 530 -3.13 -1.27 -15.48
CA THR A 530 -4.58 -1.34 -15.30
C THR A 530 -4.99 -2.03 -13.99
N SER A 531 -4.23 -3.03 -13.54
CA SER A 531 -4.46 -3.68 -12.23
C SER A 531 -4.20 -2.76 -11.04
N HIS A 532 -3.42 -1.68 -11.19
CA HIS A 532 -3.19 -0.72 -10.11
C HIS A 532 -4.43 0.13 -9.82
N LEU A 533 -5.40 0.21 -10.75
CA LEU A 533 -6.68 0.87 -10.48
C LEU A 533 -7.43 0.22 -9.32
N ASP A 534 -7.17 -1.05 -9.00
CA ASP A 534 -7.75 -1.74 -7.84
C ASP A 534 -7.23 -1.18 -6.51
N TYR A 535 -6.14 -0.40 -6.51
CA TYR A 535 -5.66 0.28 -5.30
C TYR A 535 -6.63 1.34 -4.79
N LEU A 536 -7.58 1.83 -5.61
CA LEU A 536 -8.63 2.75 -5.16
C LEU A 536 -9.45 2.19 -3.98
N ASP A 537 -9.57 0.87 -3.86
CA ASP A 537 -10.24 0.22 -2.72
C ASP A 537 -9.43 0.36 -1.41
N LEU A 538 -8.10 0.44 -1.50
CA LEU A 538 -7.25 0.82 -0.35
C LEU A 538 -7.36 2.31 -0.07
N GLY A 539 -7.48 3.12 -1.12
CA GLY A 539 -7.70 4.57 -1.04
C GLY A 539 -8.96 4.93 -0.27
N ILE A 540 -10.09 4.29 -0.59
CA ILE A 540 -11.36 4.55 0.08
C ILE A 540 -11.30 4.15 1.56
N LEU A 541 -10.59 3.07 1.88
CA LEU A 541 -10.35 2.66 3.27
C LEU A 541 -9.60 3.74 4.05
N GLN A 542 -8.52 4.31 3.49
CA GLN A 542 -7.77 5.41 4.12
C GLN A 542 -8.58 6.72 4.15
N ALA A 543 -9.40 7.01 3.13
CA ALA A 543 -10.26 8.18 3.11
C ALA A 543 -11.32 8.12 4.21
N ARG A 544 -11.96 6.96 4.39
CA ARG A 544 -12.92 6.71 5.47
C ARG A 544 -12.27 6.80 6.85
N LYS A 545 -11.07 6.23 6.99
CA LYS A 545 -10.23 6.38 8.18
C LYS A 545 -9.91 7.85 8.49
N GLY A 546 -9.72 8.67 7.47
CA GLY A 546 -9.57 10.13 7.56
C GLY A 546 -10.86 10.93 7.72
N LEU A 547 -12.02 10.27 7.90
CA LEU A 547 -13.35 10.89 8.00
C LEU A 547 -13.68 11.78 6.79
N VAL A 548 -13.22 11.40 5.59
CA VAL A 548 -13.50 12.12 4.36
C VAL A 548 -14.97 11.96 4.00
N THR A 549 -15.62 13.08 3.68
CA THR A 549 -17.00 13.12 3.21
C THR A 549 -17.07 13.33 1.70
N ARG A 550 -18.20 12.98 1.08
CA ARG A 550 -18.46 13.14 -0.36
C ARG A 550 -18.19 14.56 -0.87
N GLU A 551 -18.49 15.58 -0.07
CA GLU A 551 -18.27 16.99 -0.45
C GLU A 551 -16.78 17.36 -0.56
N ARG A 552 -15.93 16.69 0.23
CA ARG A 552 -14.47 16.86 0.22
C ARG A 552 -13.81 16.09 -0.93
N LEU A 553 -14.46 15.05 -1.43
CA LEU A 553 -13.92 14.15 -2.44
C LEU A 553 -13.96 14.79 -3.83
N LEU A 554 -12.78 15.12 -4.39
CA LEU A 554 -12.67 15.67 -5.74
C LEU A 554 -13.20 14.68 -6.79
N ASN A 555 -12.97 13.38 -6.58
CA ASN A 555 -13.36 12.28 -7.46
C ASN A 555 -14.89 12.09 -7.59
N HIS A 556 -15.68 12.65 -6.67
CA HIS A 556 -17.14 12.54 -6.66
C HIS A 556 -17.82 13.59 -7.53
N LYS A 557 -17.15 14.71 -7.80
CA LYS A 557 -17.75 15.82 -8.55
C LYS A 557 -17.79 15.49 -10.05
N ASN A 558 -18.66 16.18 -10.78
CA ASN A 558 -18.55 16.40 -12.23
C ASN A 558 -17.24 17.19 -12.55
N ALA A 559 -16.09 16.60 -12.26
CA ALA A 559 -14.87 17.27 -11.82
C ALA A 559 -14.17 18.17 -12.87
N VAL A 560 -14.70 18.28 -14.08
CA VAL A 560 -14.16 19.14 -15.14
C VAL A 560 -15.13 20.18 -15.69
N LEU A 561 -16.36 20.28 -15.18
CA LEU A 561 -17.25 21.40 -15.56
C LEU A 561 -16.76 22.79 -15.11
N LEU A 562 -15.64 22.88 -14.36
CA LEU A 562 -15.11 24.13 -13.81
C LEU A 562 -14.09 24.88 -14.69
N LYS A 563 -13.75 24.42 -15.91
CA LYS A 563 -12.98 25.27 -16.86
C LYS A 563 -13.65 26.62 -17.15
N ASN A 564 -14.94 26.79 -16.80
CA ASN A 564 -15.74 27.98 -17.10
C ASN A 564 -16.17 28.85 -15.89
N GLN A 565 -15.87 28.51 -14.63
CA GLN A 565 -16.36 29.32 -13.50
C GLN A 565 -15.36 30.37 -12.98
N ASN A 566 -14.06 30.21 -13.22
CA ASN A 566 -13.03 31.19 -12.83
C ASN A 566 -12.67 32.17 -13.97
N LYS A 567 -13.53 32.30 -14.99
CA LYS A 567 -13.40 33.29 -16.08
C LYS A 567 -14.37 34.49 -15.94
N LYS A 568 -14.79 34.82 -14.72
CA LYS A 568 -15.55 36.05 -14.44
C LYS A 568 -14.69 37.07 -13.72
#